data_AF-A0A529STM9-F1
#
_entry.id   AF-A0A529STM9-F1
#
_cell.length_a   1.000
_cell.length_b   1.000
_cell.length_c   1.000
_cell.angle_alpha   90.00
_cell.angle_beta   90.00
_cell.angle_gamma   90.00
#
_symmetry.space_group_name_H-M   'P 1'
#
loop_
_entity.id
_entity.type
_entity.pdbx_description
1 polymer ?
#
loop_
_entity_poly.entity_id
_entity_poly.type
_entity_poly.pdbx_seq_one_letter_code
_entity_poly.pdbx_strand_id
1 'polypeptide(L)'
;IKALVDDPAKCEEKISLIQCVQPRDERRMYRKGGFYQYLDQAFASYHVIEDEEEIVRESGFRTFPVSTFNWRRYEGDAYGISPAIEALTTVREENAVRRSGLRALQQITDPPTASKARLDYVPVLNPGENYPGLIDDNGRPLIQPIATGQNPSYAFDYAASRAEEIRDMMFVNLFQTLVQNPQMTATEALIRQEEKGALLGPSGSIIQAGFAANLDRELSILEDKGLYD
;
A
#
# COMPACT_ATOMS: atom_id res chain seq x y z
N ILE A 1 -13.43 19.19 25.96
CA ILE A 1 -14.06 17.93 26.42
C ILE A 1 -14.92 18.11 27.66
N LYS A 2 -14.42 18.60 28.81
CA LYS A 2 -15.23 18.71 30.04
C LYS A 2 -16.55 19.50 29.84
N ALA A 3 -16.54 20.50 28.96
CA ALA A 3 -17.73 21.27 28.57
C ALA A 3 -18.65 20.60 27.50
N LEU A 4 -18.17 19.53 26.85
CA LEU A 4 -18.89 18.77 25.83
C LEU A 4 -19.57 17.51 26.39
N VAL A 5 -19.08 17.01 27.53
CA VAL A 5 -19.56 15.75 28.15
C VAL A 5 -21.02 15.84 28.59
N ASP A 6 -21.50 17.03 28.97
CA ASP A 6 -22.85 17.25 29.49
C ASP A 6 -23.86 17.73 28.43
N ASP A 7 -23.42 17.96 27.19
CA ASP A 7 -24.27 18.46 26.11
C ASP A 7 -24.74 17.31 25.18
N PRO A 8 -25.99 16.83 25.32
CA PRO A 8 -26.50 15.71 24.54
C PRO A 8 -26.60 16.01 23.03
N ALA A 9 -26.50 17.29 22.62
CA ALA A 9 -26.48 17.66 21.20
C ALA A 9 -25.10 17.47 20.55
N LYS A 10 -24.03 17.26 21.33
CA LYS A 10 -22.64 17.20 20.86
C LYS A 10 -21.99 15.83 20.98
N CYS A 11 -22.78 14.77 21.16
CA CYS A 11 -22.27 13.40 21.30
C CYS A 11 -21.55 12.86 20.04
N GLU A 12 -21.81 13.43 18.87
CA GLU A 12 -21.15 13.02 17.61
C GLU A 12 -19.83 13.76 17.35
N GLU A 13 -19.49 14.74 18.19
CA GLU A 13 -18.27 15.52 18.03
C GLU A 13 -17.04 14.64 18.29
N LYS A 14 -16.14 14.61 17.30
CA LYS A 14 -14.91 13.82 17.39
C LYS A 14 -13.86 14.60 18.17
N ILE A 15 -13.20 13.89 19.07
CA ILE A 15 -12.14 14.43 19.90
C ILE A 15 -10.84 13.72 19.54
N SER A 16 -9.77 14.48 19.36
CA SER A 16 -8.43 13.93 19.17
C SER A 16 -7.81 13.53 20.51
N LEU A 17 -7.52 12.24 20.66
CA LEU A 17 -6.85 11.66 21.81
C LEU A 17 -5.55 11.01 21.35
N ILE A 18 -4.44 11.44 21.94
CA ILE A 18 -3.11 10.93 21.64
C ILE A 18 -2.67 10.03 22.79
N GLN A 19 -2.22 8.83 22.46
CA GLN A 19 -1.53 7.96 23.41
C GLN A 19 -0.03 7.95 23.08
N CYS A 20 0.77 8.50 23.98
CA CYS A 20 2.23 8.40 23.91
C CYS A 20 2.70 7.25 24.80
N VAL A 21 3.46 6.32 24.25
CA VAL A 21 4.12 5.24 25.00
C VAL A 21 5.62 5.36 24.80
N GLN A 22 6.36 5.51 25.89
CA GLN A 22 7.81 5.66 25.85
C GLN A 22 8.49 4.88 26.98
N PRO A 23 9.72 4.41 26.79
CA PRO A 23 10.52 3.88 27.90
C PRO A 23 10.73 4.97 28.96
N ARG A 24 10.76 4.59 30.24
CA ARG A 24 11.12 5.52 31.33
C ARG A 24 12.63 5.63 31.43
N ASP A 25 13.16 6.86 31.41
CA ASP A 25 14.60 7.14 31.55
C ASP A 25 15.13 6.69 32.92
N GLU A 26 14.34 6.90 33.96
CA GLU A 26 14.65 6.48 35.33
C GLU A 26 13.54 5.57 35.86
N ARG A 27 13.94 4.42 36.43
CA ARG A 27 13.02 3.51 37.12
C ARG A 27 13.34 3.49 38.61
N ARG A 28 12.36 3.75 39.48
CA ARG A 28 12.58 3.66 40.91
C ARG A 28 12.76 2.20 41.32
N MET A 29 13.96 1.90 41.82
CA MET A 29 14.29 0.61 42.43
C MET A 29 14.12 0.71 43.94
N TYR A 30 13.54 -0.33 44.53
CA TYR A 30 13.56 -0.51 45.98
C TYR A 30 14.26 -1.81 46.33
N ARG A 31 15.00 -1.78 47.44
CA ARG A 31 15.73 -2.93 47.96
C ARG A 31 14.88 -3.61 49.03
N LYS A 32 14.39 -4.82 48.73
CA LYS A 32 13.68 -5.66 49.71
C LYS A 32 14.37 -7.02 49.80
N GLY A 33 14.84 -7.39 50.99
CA GLY A 33 15.41 -8.72 51.24
C GLY A 33 16.70 -9.07 50.49
N GLY A 34 17.49 -8.07 50.07
CA GLY A 34 18.75 -8.31 49.33
C GLY A 34 18.61 -8.37 47.81
N PHE A 35 17.38 -8.35 47.29
CA PHE A 35 17.09 -8.29 45.85
C PHE A 35 16.62 -6.88 45.47
N TYR A 36 16.95 -6.46 44.24
CA TYR A 36 16.44 -5.22 43.65
C TYR A 36 15.11 -5.51 42.95
N GLN A 37 14.07 -4.78 43.29
CA GLN A 37 12.77 -4.87 42.61
C GLN A 37 12.38 -3.48 42.09
N TYR A 38 11.97 -3.41 40.83
CA TYR A 38 11.44 -2.20 40.24
C TYR A 38 9.99 -2.00 40.71
N LEU A 39 9.69 -0.84 41.28
CA LEU A 39 8.32 -0.44 41.64
C LEU A 39 7.58 0.09 40.41
N ASP A 40 8.30 0.78 39.53
CA ASP A 40 7.74 1.38 38.33
C ASP A 40 7.75 0.42 37.14
N GLN A 41 6.70 0.50 36.33
CA GLN A 41 6.64 -0.20 35.05
C GLN A 41 7.69 0.37 34.07
N ALA A 42 8.19 -0.45 33.13
CA ALA A 42 9.31 -0.07 32.27
C ALA A 42 8.96 1.02 31.25
N PHE A 43 7.70 1.02 30.79
CA PHE A 43 7.18 1.98 29.82
C PHE A 43 6.13 2.86 30.50
N ALA A 44 6.20 4.17 30.27
CA ALA A 44 5.12 5.10 30.62
C ALA A 44 4.12 5.17 29.48
N SER A 45 2.85 5.34 29.81
CA SER A 45 1.81 5.63 28.82
C SER A 45 0.98 6.82 29.27
N TYR A 46 1.05 7.89 28.47
CA TYR A 46 0.32 9.13 28.69
C TYR A 46 -0.81 9.23 27.68
N HIS A 47 -2.02 9.50 28.16
CA HIS A 47 -3.16 9.87 27.32
C HIS A 47 -3.34 11.39 27.40
N VAL A 48 -3.25 12.04 26.25
CA VAL A 48 -3.30 13.49 26.11
C VAL A 48 -4.48 13.85 25.23
N ILE A 49 -5.24 14.86 25.66
CA ILE A 49 -6.22 15.52 24.79
C ILE A 49 -5.44 16.56 24.00
N GLU A 50 -5.40 16.43 22.67
CA GLU A 50 -4.62 17.33 21.82
C GLU A 50 -5.08 18.78 21.97
N ASP A 51 -6.39 19.02 21.95
CA ASP A 51 -6.97 20.38 21.98
C ASP A 51 -6.80 21.10 23.33
N GLU A 52 -6.72 20.36 24.44
CA GLU A 52 -6.62 20.93 25.79
C GLU A 52 -5.17 20.94 26.31
N GLU A 53 -4.24 20.30 25.58
CA GLU A 53 -2.85 20.07 26.00
C GLU A 53 -2.72 19.47 27.42
N GLU A 54 -3.77 18.77 27.90
CA GLU A 54 -3.86 18.21 29.25
C GLU A 54 -3.60 16.69 29.22
N ILE A 55 -2.73 16.22 30.13
CA ILE A 55 -2.56 14.78 30.39
C ILE A 55 -3.73 14.32 31.26
N VAL A 56 -4.61 13.50 30.69
CA VAL A 56 -5.83 13.01 31.39
C VAL A 56 -5.55 11.75 32.19
N ARG A 57 -4.61 10.94 31.72
CA ARG A 57 -4.29 9.66 32.34
C ARG A 57 -2.82 9.33 32.16
N GLU A 58 -2.17 9.05 33.28
CA GLU A 58 -0.90 8.36 33.31
C GLU A 58 -1.12 6.89 33.62
N SER A 59 -0.43 6.03 32.89
CA SER A 59 -0.36 4.59 33.13
C SER A 59 1.03 4.08 32.77
N GLY A 60 1.24 2.78 32.84
CA GLY A 60 2.49 2.17 32.42
C GLY A 60 2.27 0.78 31.87
N PHE A 61 3.33 0.26 31.24
CA PHE A 61 3.43 -1.13 30.82
C PHE A 61 4.76 -1.73 31.27
N ARG A 62 4.75 -2.96 31.79
CA ARG A 62 5.98 -3.70 32.12
C ARG A 62 6.77 -4.07 30.87
N THR A 63 6.06 -4.45 29.82
CA THR A 63 6.58 -4.82 28.50
C THR A 63 5.92 -3.93 27.45
N PHE A 64 6.65 -3.55 26.40
CA PHE A 64 6.14 -2.64 25.38
C PHE A 64 4.81 -3.15 24.80
N PRO A 65 3.77 -2.31 24.68
CA PRO A 65 2.41 -2.77 24.37
C PRO A 65 2.09 -2.94 22.89
N VAL A 66 2.94 -2.45 22.00
CA VAL A 66 2.71 -2.48 20.56
C VAL A 66 3.73 -3.42 19.92
N SER A 67 3.27 -4.42 19.18
CA SER A 67 4.16 -5.14 18.28
C SER A 67 4.19 -4.45 16.93
N THR A 68 5.41 -4.17 16.48
CA THR A 68 5.67 -3.48 15.23
C THR A 68 6.22 -4.47 14.22
N PHE A 69 5.52 -4.61 13.09
CA PHE A 69 5.96 -5.42 11.97
C PHE A 69 6.37 -4.49 10.83
N ASN A 70 7.57 -4.70 10.29
CA ASN A 70 8.05 -3.94 9.14
C ASN A 70 8.46 -4.92 8.06
N TRP A 71 8.10 -4.64 6.80
CA TRP A 71 8.45 -5.54 5.71
C TRP A 71 9.95 -5.47 5.36
N ARG A 72 10.47 -4.26 5.25
CA ARG A 72 11.90 -3.95 5.09
C ARG A 72 12.21 -2.66 5.85
N ARG A 73 13.41 -2.52 6.39
CA ARG A 73 13.94 -1.28 6.98
C ARG A 73 15.34 -1.01 6.45
N TYR A 74 15.65 0.25 6.21
CA TYR A 74 17.02 0.70 6.05
C TYR A 74 17.59 1.10 7.42
N GLU A 75 18.91 1.07 7.53
CA GLU A 75 19.59 1.47 8.75
C GLU A 75 19.34 2.97 9.01
N GLY A 76 18.88 3.31 10.21
CA GLY A 76 18.56 4.68 10.62
C GLY A 76 17.11 5.11 10.36
N ASP A 77 16.31 4.36 9.58
CA ASP A 77 14.92 4.70 9.34
C ASP A 77 13.98 4.21 10.46
N ALA A 78 13.15 5.13 10.96
CA ALA A 78 12.14 4.80 11.98
C ALA A 78 10.98 3.94 11.42
N TYR A 79 10.72 4.04 10.11
CA TYR A 79 9.58 3.41 9.46
C TYR A 79 10.01 2.28 8.51
N GLY A 80 9.14 1.28 8.37
CA GLY A 80 9.30 0.23 7.39
C GLY A 80 8.85 0.67 5.99
N ILE A 81 9.47 0.08 4.98
CA ILE A 81 9.10 0.23 3.57
C ILE A 81 8.34 -1.03 3.15
N SER A 82 7.17 -0.83 2.54
CA SER A 82 6.35 -1.91 2.01
C SER A 82 6.74 -2.23 0.56
N PRO A 83 6.46 -3.46 0.08
CA PRO A 83 6.65 -3.81 -1.34
C PRO A 83 5.90 -2.86 -2.29
N ALA A 84 4.74 -2.36 -1.84
CA ALA A 84 3.94 -1.41 -2.61
C ALA A 84 4.63 -0.04 -2.76
N ILE A 85 5.39 0.40 -1.74
CA ILE A 85 6.19 1.63 -1.83
C ILE A 85 7.34 1.43 -2.82
N GLU A 86 8.00 0.26 -2.80
CA GLU A 86 9.06 -0.06 -3.77
C GLU A 86 8.52 -0.11 -5.20
N ALA A 87 7.33 -0.69 -5.40
CA ALA A 87 6.67 -0.79 -6.70
C ALA A 87 5.99 0.52 -7.16
N LEU A 88 5.94 1.56 -6.33
CA LEU A 88 5.14 2.76 -6.59
C LEU A 88 5.55 3.48 -7.88
N THR A 89 6.85 3.56 -8.16
CA THR A 89 7.37 4.19 -9.38
C THR A 89 6.89 3.43 -10.62
N THR A 90 7.11 2.12 -10.64
CA THR A 90 6.68 1.19 -11.70
C THR A 90 5.17 1.27 -11.94
N VAL A 91 4.36 1.33 -10.88
CA VAL A 91 2.90 1.49 -10.96
C VAL A 91 2.50 2.84 -11.56
N ARG A 92 3.20 3.93 -11.23
CA ARG A 92 2.92 5.25 -11.80
C ARG A 92 3.25 5.33 -13.28
N GLU A 93 4.38 4.76 -13.69
CA GLU A 93 4.78 4.66 -15.09
C GLU A 93 3.75 3.88 -15.91
N GLU A 94 3.33 2.71 -15.42
CA GLU A 94 2.31 1.89 -16.07
C GLU A 94 0.99 2.65 -16.26
N ASN A 95 0.52 3.33 -15.22
CA ASN A 95 -0.71 4.12 -15.29
C ASN A 95 -0.61 5.26 -16.32
N ALA A 96 0.57 5.87 -16.48
CA ALA A 96 0.80 6.92 -17.48
C ALA A 96 0.81 6.37 -18.91
N VAL A 97 1.48 5.24 -19.14
CA VAL A 97 1.52 4.56 -20.44
C VAL A 97 0.13 4.07 -20.83
N ARG A 98 -0.58 3.40 -19.92
CA ARG A 98 -1.93 2.91 -20.16
C ARG A 98 -2.91 4.03 -20.49
N ARG A 99 -2.84 5.16 -19.79
CA ARG A 99 -3.67 6.34 -20.11
C ARG A 99 -3.38 6.88 -21.52
N SER A 100 -2.12 6.92 -21.92
CA SER A 100 -1.72 7.39 -23.25
C SER A 100 -2.11 6.41 -24.35
N GLY A 101 -1.92 5.10 -24.12
CA GLY A 101 -2.36 4.03 -25.03
C GLY A 101 -3.87 4.03 -25.25
N LEU A 102 -4.67 4.27 -24.19
CA LEU A 102 -6.12 4.41 -24.32
C LEU A 102 -6.53 5.63 -25.15
N ARG A 103 -5.84 6.76 -25.00
CA ARG A 103 -6.07 7.94 -25.85
C ARG A 103 -5.73 7.66 -27.31
N ALA A 104 -4.64 6.95 -27.57
CA ALA A 104 -4.27 6.56 -28.92
C ALA A 104 -5.29 5.59 -29.54
N LEU A 105 -5.80 4.64 -28.76
CA LEU A 105 -6.86 3.73 -29.19
C LEU A 105 -8.15 4.51 -29.54
N GLN A 106 -8.53 5.48 -28.71
CA GLN A 106 -9.66 6.37 -28.99
C GLN A 106 -9.48 7.12 -30.30
N GLN A 107 -8.27 7.62 -30.58
CA GLN A 107 -7.96 8.33 -31.83
C GLN A 107 -7.94 7.41 -33.06
N ILE A 108 -7.81 6.08 -32.88
CA ILE A 108 -7.98 5.12 -33.97
C ILE A 108 -9.45 4.82 -34.23
N THR A 109 -10.25 4.64 -33.16
CA THR A 109 -11.67 4.33 -33.28
C THR A 109 -12.53 5.54 -33.66
N ASP A 110 -12.12 6.72 -33.20
CA ASP A 110 -12.79 8.01 -33.43
C ASP A 110 -11.72 9.07 -33.75
N PRO A 111 -11.13 9.01 -34.97
CA PRO A 111 -10.10 9.95 -35.36
C PRO A 111 -10.67 11.35 -35.54
N PRO A 112 -9.92 12.41 -35.13
CA PRO A 112 -10.31 13.77 -35.47
C PRO A 112 -10.34 13.93 -36.99
N THR A 113 -11.33 14.66 -37.50
CA THR A 113 -11.48 14.88 -38.95
C THR A 113 -11.00 16.27 -39.35
N ALA A 114 -10.28 16.35 -40.48
CA ALA A 114 -9.98 17.60 -41.16
C ALA A 114 -11.02 17.86 -42.26
N SER A 115 -11.50 19.10 -42.35
CA SER A 115 -12.38 19.59 -43.41
C SER A 115 -11.82 20.87 -44.03
N LYS A 116 -12.34 21.26 -45.20
CA LYS A 116 -12.10 22.63 -45.72
C LYS A 116 -12.58 23.67 -44.70
N ALA A 117 -11.86 24.80 -44.63
CA ALA A 117 -12.12 25.88 -43.67
C ALA A 117 -13.50 26.55 -43.82
N ARG A 118 -14.13 26.43 -44.99
CA ARG A 118 -15.49 26.91 -45.25
C ARG A 118 -16.28 25.78 -45.90
N LEU A 119 -17.09 25.12 -45.09
CA LEU A 119 -18.16 24.25 -45.56
C LEU A 119 -19.45 25.07 -45.45
N ASP A 120 -20.26 25.09 -46.51
CA ASP A 120 -21.53 25.83 -46.50
C ASP A 120 -22.57 25.22 -45.55
N TYR A 121 -22.33 23.99 -45.07
CA TYR A 121 -23.12 23.29 -44.07
C TYR A 121 -22.25 22.34 -43.23
N VAL A 122 -22.64 22.02 -42.00
CA VAL A 122 -21.97 20.99 -41.19
C VAL A 122 -22.74 19.67 -41.37
N PRO A 123 -22.18 18.64 -42.02
CA PRO A 123 -22.83 17.35 -42.14
C PRO A 123 -22.92 16.66 -40.78
N VAL A 124 -24.10 16.14 -40.42
CA VAL A 124 -24.28 15.24 -39.28
C VAL A 124 -23.91 13.84 -39.76
N LEU A 125 -22.86 13.24 -39.21
CA LEU A 125 -22.33 11.94 -39.65
C LEU A 125 -22.99 10.77 -38.89
N ASN A 126 -24.26 10.51 -39.17
CA ASN A 126 -24.96 9.28 -38.78
C ASN A 126 -24.44 8.05 -39.54
N PRO A 127 -24.33 6.87 -38.88
CA PRO A 127 -24.00 5.61 -39.54
C PRO A 127 -25.05 5.20 -40.58
N GLY A 128 -24.61 4.82 -41.79
CA GLY A 128 -25.45 4.22 -42.84
C GLY A 128 -26.19 5.20 -43.75
N GLU A 129 -26.07 6.51 -43.51
CA GLU A 129 -26.69 7.55 -44.33
C GLU A 129 -25.80 7.95 -45.53
N ASN A 130 -26.41 8.33 -46.65
CA ASN A 130 -25.70 8.85 -47.82
C ASN A 130 -25.63 10.38 -47.74
N TYR A 131 -24.46 10.95 -47.96
CA TYR A 131 -24.21 12.39 -47.85
C TYR A 131 -23.81 13.02 -49.19
N PRO A 132 -24.77 13.61 -49.93
CA PRO A 132 -24.49 14.29 -51.19
C PRO A 132 -23.54 15.48 -50.99
N GLY A 133 -22.56 15.63 -51.88
CA GLY A 133 -21.64 16.78 -51.86
C GLY A 133 -20.45 16.67 -50.90
N LEU A 134 -20.24 15.51 -50.25
CA LEU A 134 -19.02 15.23 -49.46
C LEU A 134 -17.85 14.67 -50.28
N ILE A 135 -18.03 14.50 -51.59
CA ILE A 135 -17.01 14.07 -52.54
C ILE A 135 -16.79 15.21 -53.53
N ASP A 136 -15.52 15.55 -53.78
CA ASP A 136 -15.14 16.55 -54.80
C ASP A 136 -15.25 15.99 -56.22
N ASP A 137 -15.12 16.87 -57.23
CA ASP A 137 -15.20 16.48 -58.65
C ASP A 137 -14.11 15.46 -59.06
N ASN A 138 -13.06 15.28 -58.25
CA ASN A 138 -11.99 14.31 -58.46
C ASN A 138 -12.21 13.00 -57.70
N GLY A 139 -13.37 12.82 -57.06
CA GLY A 139 -13.70 11.62 -56.29
C GLY A 139 -13.07 11.55 -54.90
N ARG A 140 -12.51 12.65 -54.38
CA ARG A 140 -11.88 12.69 -53.05
C ARG A 140 -12.87 13.18 -51.98
N PRO A 141 -12.89 12.56 -50.79
CA PRO A 141 -13.71 13.04 -49.69
C PRO A 141 -13.26 14.42 -49.19
N LEU A 142 -14.22 15.32 -48.94
CA LEU A 142 -13.98 16.69 -48.43
C LEU A 142 -13.72 16.74 -46.92
N ILE A 143 -14.13 15.70 -46.19
CA ILE A 143 -13.83 15.47 -44.78
C ILE A 143 -13.00 14.19 -44.70
N GLN A 144 -11.81 14.28 -44.11
CA GLN A 144 -10.88 13.17 -44.01
C GLN A 144 -10.39 13.00 -42.57
N PRO A 145 -10.24 11.76 -42.07
CA PRO A 145 -9.63 11.53 -40.77
C PRO A 145 -8.17 11.97 -40.78
N ILE A 146 -7.73 12.63 -39.71
CA ILE A 146 -6.33 12.98 -39.48
C ILE A 146 -5.64 11.73 -38.93
N ALA A 147 -5.12 10.90 -39.83
CA ALA A 147 -4.38 9.71 -39.47
C ALA A 147 -2.91 10.06 -39.17
N THR A 148 -2.53 10.16 -37.90
CA THR A 148 -1.14 10.42 -37.47
C THR A 148 -0.27 9.15 -37.41
N GLY A 149 -0.72 8.01 -37.94
CA GLY A 149 0.04 6.75 -37.92
C GLY A 149 0.24 6.16 -36.52
N GLN A 150 -0.75 6.27 -35.64
CA GLN A 150 -0.62 5.81 -34.26
C GLN A 150 -0.61 4.28 -34.18
N ASN A 151 0.30 3.76 -33.37
CA ASN A 151 0.37 2.33 -33.06
C ASN A 151 0.40 2.12 -31.54
N PRO A 152 -0.77 1.88 -30.90
CA PRO A 152 -0.85 1.68 -29.46
C PRO A 152 -0.38 0.29 -29.02
N SER A 153 -0.08 -0.64 -29.94
CA SER A 153 0.30 -2.01 -29.59
C SER A 153 1.51 -2.05 -28.65
N TYR A 154 2.50 -1.18 -28.86
CA TYR A 154 3.64 -1.05 -27.96
C TYR A 154 3.23 -0.73 -26.51
N ALA A 155 2.22 0.15 -26.33
CA ALA A 155 1.75 0.51 -24.99
C ALA A 155 1.08 -0.68 -24.28
N PHE A 156 0.38 -1.55 -25.03
CA PHE A 156 -0.25 -2.75 -24.47
C PHE A 156 0.76 -3.86 -24.16
N ASP A 157 1.75 -4.07 -25.03
CA ASP A 157 2.84 -5.03 -24.79
C ASP A 157 3.71 -4.60 -23.60
N TYR A 158 4.04 -3.32 -23.54
CA TYR A 158 4.74 -2.73 -22.39
C TYR A 158 3.94 -2.89 -21.09
N ALA A 159 2.63 -2.67 -21.15
CA ALA A 159 1.74 -2.84 -20.00
C ALA A 159 1.71 -4.27 -19.46
N ALA A 160 1.68 -5.26 -20.36
CA ALA A 160 1.73 -6.67 -19.96
C ALA A 160 3.06 -7.00 -19.26
N SER A 161 4.19 -6.55 -19.82
CA SER A 161 5.52 -6.73 -19.20
C SER A 161 5.61 -6.06 -17.84
N ARG A 162 5.10 -4.83 -17.71
CA ARG A 162 5.17 -4.03 -16.48
C ARG A 162 4.27 -4.61 -15.39
N ALA A 163 3.11 -5.16 -15.77
CA ALA A 163 2.23 -5.86 -14.84
C ALA A 163 2.88 -7.11 -14.24
N GLU A 164 3.70 -7.84 -15.01
CA GLU A 164 4.44 -8.99 -14.50
C GLU A 164 5.52 -8.56 -13.50
N GLU A 165 6.28 -7.51 -13.83
CA GLU A 165 7.28 -6.92 -12.93
C GLU A 165 6.65 -6.47 -11.60
N ILE A 166 5.48 -5.82 -11.64
CA ILE A 166 4.74 -5.44 -10.43
C ILE A 166 4.33 -6.68 -9.62
N ARG A 167 3.91 -7.78 -10.25
CA ARG A 167 3.58 -9.03 -9.54
C ARG A 167 4.80 -9.64 -8.85
N ASP A 168 5.95 -9.61 -9.51
CA ASP A 168 7.21 -10.07 -8.93
C ASP A 168 7.63 -9.21 -7.73
N MET A 169 7.59 -7.89 -7.86
CA MET A 169 7.89 -6.95 -6.75
C MET A 169 6.94 -7.15 -5.55
N MET A 170 5.70 -7.54 -5.80
CA MET A 170 4.70 -7.83 -4.77
C MET A 170 4.75 -9.28 -4.26
N PHE A 171 5.77 -10.06 -4.64
CA PHE A 171 5.98 -11.45 -4.22
C PHE A 171 4.84 -12.41 -4.61
N VAL A 172 3.96 -12.04 -5.53
CA VAL A 172 2.80 -12.85 -5.93
C VAL A 172 3.25 -14.16 -6.55
N ASN A 173 4.20 -14.10 -7.47
CA ASN A 173 4.75 -15.28 -8.16
C ASN A 173 5.50 -16.20 -7.19
N LEU A 174 6.14 -15.62 -6.17
CA LEU A 174 6.82 -16.38 -5.12
C LEU A 174 5.81 -17.23 -4.32
N PHE A 175 4.75 -16.61 -3.79
CA PHE A 175 3.72 -17.32 -3.03
C PHE A 175 2.93 -18.31 -3.89
N GLN A 176 2.60 -17.95 -5.14
CA GLN A 176 1.93 -18.87 -6.06
C GLN A 176 2.77 -20.13 -6.33
N THR A 177 4.10 -19.99 -6.47
CA THR A 177 4.97 -21.15 -6.64
C THR A 177 5.03 -22.01 -5.37
N LEU A 178 5.00 -21.42 -4.18
CA LEU A 178 4.99 -22.17 -2.92
C LEU A 178 3.69 -22.96 -2.72
N VAL A 179 2.57 -22.47 -3.25
CA VAL A 179 1.24 -23.09 -3.12
C VAL A 179 1.01 -24.16 -4.20
N GLN A 180 1.50 -23.95 -5.41
CA GLN A 180 1.42 -24.95 -6.46
C GLN A 180 2.32 -26.14 -6.07
N ASN A 181 1.80 -27.36 -6.20
CA ASN A 181 2.57 -28.60 -6.12
C ASN A 181 2.81 -29.10 -7.55
N PRO A 182 3.92 -28.72 -8.20
CA PRO A 182 4.27 -29.30 -9.49
C PRO A 182 4.45 -30.81 -9.34
N GLN A 183 4.07 -31.58 -10.36
CA GLN A 183 4.55 -32.96 -10.50
C GLN A 183 6.04 -32.92 -10.82
N MET A 184 6.86 -32.61 -9.82
CA MET A 184 8.31 -32.60 -9.92
C MET A 184 8.90 -33.65 -8.98
N THR A 185 10.15 -34.02 -9.25
CA THR A 185 10.87 -34.96 -8.38
C THR A 185 11.09 -34.34 -7.00
N ALA A 186 11.04 -35.15 -5.94
CA ALA A 186 11.09 -34.68 -4.54
C ALA A 186 12.33 -33.79 -4.25
N THR A 187 13.45 -34.05 -4.91
CA THR A 187 14.71 -33.30 -4.76
C THR A 187 14.63 -31.91 -5.38
N GLU A 188 14.03 -31.78 -6.57
CA GLU A 188 13.85 -30.48 -7.22
C GLU A 188 12.87 -29.60 -6.44
N ALA A 189 11.85 -30.21 -5.83
CA ALA A 189 10.88 -29.52 -4.97
C ALA A 189 11.56 -28.90 -3.75
N LEU A 190 12.40 -29.68 -3.06
CA LEU A 190 13.14 -29.22 -1.88
C LEU A 190 14.09 -28.06 -2.23
N ILE A 191 14.90 -28.20 -3.28
CA ILE A 191 15.87 -27.15 -3.67
C ILE A 191 15.14 -25.86 -4.06
N ARG A 192 14.04 -25.95 -4.83
CA ARG A 192 13.24 -24.76 -5.16
C ARG A 192 12.59 -24.12 -3.94
N GLN A 193 12.09 -24.91 -3.01
CA GLN A 193 11.51 -24.38 -1.77
C GLN A 193 12.58 -23.68 -0.92
N GLU A 194 13.82 -24.18 -0.91
CA GLU A 194 14.93 -23.59 -0.18
C GLU A 194 15.41 -22.27 -0.81
N GLU A 195 15.64 -22.25 -2.13
CA GLU A 195 16.02 -21.02 -2.86
C GLU A 195 14.97 -19.92 -2.75
N LYS A 196 13.69 -20.29 -2.85
CA LYS A 196 12.56 -19.35 -2.75
C LYS A 196 12.24 -18.95 -1.31
N GLY A 197 12.41 -19.86 -0.35
CA GLY A 197 12.33 -19.56 1.07
C GLY A 197 13.40 -18.56 1.50
N ALA A 198 14.60 -18.64 0.94
CA ALA A 198 15.67 -17.67 1.19
C ALA A 198 15.29 -16.23 0.78
N LEU A 199 14.48 -16.06 -0.28
CA LEU A 199 13.99 -14.74 -0.70
C LEU A 199 13.02 -14.11 0.32
N LEU A 200 12.25 -14.92 1.05
CA LEU A 200 11.42 -14.46 2.16
C LEU A 200 12.18 -14.33 3.48
N GLY A 201 13.38 -14.89 3.59
CA GLY A 201 14.17 -14.92 4.83
C GLY A 201 14.25 -13.57 5.55
N PRO A 202 14.65 -12.47 4.87
CA PRO A 202 14.73 -11.16 5.51
C PRO A 202 13.39 -10.65 6.04
N SER A 203 12.34 -10.59 5.22
CA SER A 203 11.02 -10.07 5.64
C SER A 203 10.32 -11.00 6.63
N GLY A 204 10.47 -12.31 6.44
CA GLY A 204 9.96 -13.35 7.33
C GLY A 204 10.58 -13.27 8.71
N SER A 205 11.90 -13.04 8.81
CA SER A 205 12.59 -12.90 10.10
C SER A 205 12.09 -11.70 10.91
N ILE A 206 11.81 -10.57 10.24
CA ILE A 206 11.28 -9.37 10.91
C ILE A 206 9.86 -9.62 11.42
N ILE A 207 9.03 -10.28 10.61
CA ILE A 207 7.66 -10.64 11.01
C ILE A 207 7.70 -11.63 12.18
N GLN A 208 8.56 -12.64 12.12
CA GLN A 208 8.74 -13.62 13.19
C GLN A 208 9.25 -12.95 14.48
N ALA A 209 10.18 -12.00 14.40
CA ALA A 209 10.64 -11.24 15.56
C ALA A 209 9.51 -10.43 16.20
N GLY A 210 8.63 -9.81 15.38
CA GLY A 210 7.44 -9.13 15.88
C GLY A 210 6.44 -10.06 16.58
N PHE A 211 6.26 -11.28 16.07
CA PHE A 211 5.42 -12.29 16.71
C PHE A 211 6.05 -12.84 17.98
N ALA A 212 7.37 -13.05 18.00
CA ALA A 212 8.09 -13.45 19.19
C ALA A 212 7.94 -12.39 20.29
N ALA A 213 8.09 -11.11 19.97
CA ALA A 213 7.88 -10.02 20.93
C ALA A 213 6.45 -9.98 21.50
N ASN A 214 5.43 -10.34 20.70
CA ASN A 214 4.06 -10.49 21.18
C ASN A 214 3.92 -11.68 22.14
N LEU A 215 4.48 -12.83 21.80
CA LEU A 215 4.45 -14.01 22.63
C LEU A 215 5.18 -13.79 23.97
N ASP A 216 6.35 -13.16 23.93
CA ASP A 216 7.11 -12.78 25.14
C ASP A 216 6.30 -11.84 26.03
N ARG A 217 5.57 -10.90 25.42
CA ARG A 217 4.65 -10.02 26.15
C ARG A 217 3.51 -10.79 26.81
N GLU A 218 2.87 -11.72 26.08
CA GLU A 218 1.77 -12.53 26.62
C GLU A 218 2.23 -13.37 27.80
N LEU A 219 3.37 -14.07 27.66
CA LEU A 219 3.98 -14.84 28.73
C LEU A 219 4.31 -13.95 29.94
N SER A 220 4.91 -12.78 29.70
CA SER A 220 5.23 -11.83 30.77
C SER A 220 3.98 -11.33 31.52
N ILE A 221 2.85 -11.13 30.83
CA ILE A 221 1.58 -10.76 31.46
C ILE A 221 1.02 -11.92 32.28
N LEU A 222 1.13 -13.16 31.80
CA LEU A 222 0.66 -14.34 32.50
C LEU A 222 1.52 -14.65 33.74
N GLU A 223 2.84 -14.52 33.64
CA GLU A 223 3.78 -14.60 34.75
C GLU A 223 3.43 -13.60 35.86
N ASP A 224 3.16 -12.34 35.51
CA ASP A 224 2.77 -11.30 36.49
C ASP A 224 1.43 -11.62 37.17
N LYS A 225 0.55 -12.37 36.49
CA LYS A 225 -0.71 -12.86 37.06
C LYS A 225 -0.58 -14.18 37.84
N GLY A 226 0.62 -14.71 37.99
CA GLY A 226 0.89 -15.92 38.78
C GLY A 226 0.66 -17.23 38.03
N LEU A 227 0.94 -17.28 36.72
CA LEU A 227 0.88 -18.54 35.96
C LEU A 227 1.91 -19.58 36.45
N TYR A 228 3.09 -19.11 36.85
CA TYR A 228 4.14 -19.93 37.44
C TYR A 228 4.33 -19.48 38.89
N ASP A 229 3.98 -20.35 39.84
CA ASP A 229 4.27 -20.20 41.27
C ASP A 229 5.79 -20.24 41.56
#